data_AF-A0A1H6H5R3-F1
#
_entry.id   AF-A0A1H6H5R3-F1
#
_cell.length_a   1.000
_cell.length_b   1.000
_cell.length_c   1.000
_cell.angle_alpha   90.00
_cell.angle_beta   90.00
_cell.angle_gamma   90.00
#
_symmetry.space_group_name_H-M   'P 1'
#
loop_
_entity.id
_entity.type
_entity.pdbx_description
1 polymer ?
#
loop_
_entity_poly.entity_id
_entity_poly.type
_entity_poly.pdbx_seq_one_letter_code
_entity_poly.pdbx_strand_id
1 'polypeptide(L)'
;MDISFNIKYDDGVRRFNGLDAYYGAQSLFAITQIMLICFNAFLNKEIVTKATAAKGFWLVAGPARKGSWEQLLHMVITDPHLISLAEEYGKQALYDLTKWAMGGAVGIPFILKNRKAKNIIKELRKKNEDLLEKLDDAVLRAHAPVKHQGLNVHIMSGRTVLMSFNHETLEFIETEVIEDETYVISLAVNRFNARTGTGRFIEAIDSISIPFWPYEELSERQKVALADNLAKVARGVYDPLNVIVSNVVSRDGRLKRYRLHGVAI
;
A
#
# COMPACT_ATOMS: atom_id res chain seq x y z
N MET A 1 19.46 -16.47 -5.06
CA MET A 1 18.08 -16.83 -5.46
C MET A 1 17.60 -15.88 -6.55
N ASP A 2 16.86 -16.36 -7.57
CA ASP A 2 16.20 -15.52 -8.57
C ASP A 2 14.67 -15.64 -8.40
N ILE A 3 14.01 -14.50 -8.23
CA ILE A 3 12.55 -14.38 -8.29
C ILE A 3 12.20 -13.51 -9.48
N SER A 4 11.45 -14.09 -10.42
CA SER A 4 11.03 -13.39 -11.63
C SER A 4 9.59 -12.90 -11.54
N PHE A 5 9.39 -11.70 -12.07
CA PHE A 5 8.11 -11.04 -12.21
C PHE A 5 7.90 -10.66 -13.68
N ASN A 6 6.64 -10.54 -14.07
CA ASN A 6 6.25 -10.10 -15.40
C ASN A 6 5.31 -8.92 -15.29
N ILE A 7 5.60 -7.85 -16.02
CA ILE A 7 4.73 -6.70 -16.18
C ILE A 7 4.11 -6.80 -17.57
N LYS A 8 2.80 -7.01 -17.60
CA LYS A 8 2.03 -7.16 -18.84
C LYS A 8 1.10 -5.97 -19.01
N TYR A 9 1.08 -5.41 -20.22
CA TYR A 9 0.09 -4.42 -20.66
C TYR A 9 -0.90 -5.10 -21.60
N ASP A 10 -2.21 -4.92 -21.39
CA ASP A 10 -3.25 -5.49 -22.25
C ASP A 10 -4.54 -4.65 -22.27
N ASP A 11 -5.59 -5.24 -22.86
CA ASP A 11 -6.89 -4.61 -23.05
C ASP A 11 -7.47 -4.11 -21.72
N GLY A 12 -7.90 -2.84 -21.72
CA GLY A 12 -8.66 -2.24 -20.62
C GLY A 12 -9.98 -1.69 -21.12
N VAL A 13 -10.28 -0.44 -20.77
CA VAL A 13 -11.42 0.30 -21.33
C VAL A 13 -11.28 0.47 -22.84
N ARG A 14 -10.04 0.49 -23.34
CA ARG A 14 -9.72 0.47 -24.77
C ARG A 14 -9.02 -0.83 -25.14
N ARG A 15 -9.24 -1.28 -26.38
CA ARG A 15 -8.47 -2.38 -26.96
C ARG A 15 -7.01 -1.96 -27.15
N PHE A 16 -6.12 -2.88 -26.82
CA PHE A 16 -4.70 -2.73 -26.94
C PHE A 16 -4.30 -2.64 -28.42
N ASN A 17 -3.70 -1.53 -28.80
CA ASN A 17 -3.16 -1.29 -30.14
C ASN A 17 -1.69 -0.86 -30.14
N GLY A 18 -1.03 -1.00 -28.98
CA GLY A 18 0.33 -0.56 -28.74
C GLY A 18 0.46 0.10 -27.37
N LEU A 19 1.66 0.02 -26.79
CA LEU A 19 2.00 0.77 -25.59
C LEU A 19 2.71 2.05 -26.01
N ASP A 20 2.19 3.20 -25.58
CA ASP A 20 2.89 4.47 -25.77
C ASP A 20 4.22 4.42 -25.01
N ALA A 21 5.30 4.77 -25.68
CA ALA A 21 6.64 4.62 -25.12
C ALA A 21 6.85 5.48 -23.86
N TYR A 22 6.27 6.68 -23.82
CA TYR A 22 6.40 7.59 -22.67
C TYR A 22 5.61 7.05 -21.48
N TYR A 23 4.33 6.73 -21.67
CA TYR A 23 3.50 6.21 -20.57
C TYR A 23 3.92 4.81 -20.11
N GLY A 24 4.34 3.96 -21.04
CA GLY A 24 4.89 2.64 -20.76
C GLY A 24 6.18 2.69 -19.94
N ALA A 25 7.12 3.56 -20.32
CA ALA A 25 8.37 3.76 -19.57
C ALA A 25 8.11 4.31 -18.17
N GLN A 26 7.21 5.30 -18.04
CA GLN A 26 6.82 5.86 -16.75
C GLN A 26 6.21 4.80 -15.83
N SER A 27 5.31 3.96 -16.36
CA SER A 27 4.71 2.87 -15.62
C SER A 27 5.75 1.84 -15.17
N LEU A 28 6.61 1.38 -16.08
CA LEU A 28 7.65 0.40 -15.77
C LEU A 28 8.62 0.91 -14.69
N PHE A 29 9.05 2.17 -14.80
CA PHE A 29 9.88 2.83 -13.80
C PHE A 29 9.18 2.84 -12.43
N ALA A 30 7.91 3.23 -12.40
CA ALA A 30 7.14 3.34 -11.17
C ALA A 30 6.88 1.96 -10.52
N ILE A 31 6.58 0.92 -11.30
CA ILE A 31 6.43 -0.45 -10.80
C ILE A 31 7.74 -0.96 -10.22
N THR A 32 8.86 -0.70 -10.89
CA THR A 32 10.20 -1.04 -10.38
C THR A 32 10.46 -0.34 -9.04
N GLN A 33 10.09 0.94 -8.93
CA GLN A 33 10.19 1.71 -7.68
C GLN A 33 9.33 1.08 -6.56
N ILE A 34 8.07 0.75 -6.83
CA ILE A 34 7.17 0.09 -5.87
C ILE A 34 7.78 -1.22 -5.37
N MET A 35 8.26 -2.05 -6.30
CA MET A 35 8.87 -3.34 -5.97
C MET A 35 10.11 -3.18 -5.10
N LEU A 36 11.02 -2.26 -5.44
CA LEU A 36 12.23 -1.99 -4.63
C LEU A 36 11.87 -1.53 -3.21
N ILE A 37 10.93 -0.61 -3.05
CA ILE A 37 10.48 -0.12 -1.74
C ILE A 37 9.83 -1.26 -0.93
N CYS A 38 8.91 -2.00 -1.53
CA CYS A 38 8.22 -3.11 -0.88
C CYS A 38 9.19 -4.21 -0.44
N PHE A 39 10.06 -4.68 -1.34
CA PHE A 39 10.98 -5.77 -1.01
C PHE A 39 12.05 -5.36 0.00
N ASN A 40 12.48 -4.09 -0.01
CA ASN A 40 13.33 -3.58 1.05
C ASN A 40 12.60 -3.62 2.39
N ALA A 41 11.34 -3.16 2.44
CA ALA A 41 10.53 -3.24 3.65
C ALA A 41 10.35 -4.68 4.12
N PHE A 42 10.15 -5.64 3.23
CA PHE A 42 9.91 -7.03 3.63
C PHE A 42 11.17 -7.78 4.05
N LEU A 43 12.28 -7.59 3.33
CA LEU A 43 13.52 -8.33 3.56
C LEU A 43 14.41 -7.65 4.61
N ASN A 44 14.58 -6.33 4.53
CA ASN A 44 15.39 -5.55 5.47
C ASN A 44 14.58 -5.05 6.67
N LYS A 45 13.26 -5.29 6.68
CA LYS A 45 12.33 -4.81 7.73
C LYS A 45 12.39 -3.29 7.89
N GLU A 46 12.73 -2.56 6.84
CA GLU A 46 12.97 -1.11 6.85
C GLU A 46 12.23 -0.46 5.68
N ILE A 47 11.39 0.54 5.98
CA ILE A 47 10.69 1.30 4.94
C ILE A 47 11.64 2.39 4.46
N VAL A 48 11.94 2.40 3.16
CA VAL A 48 12.79 3.41 2.54
C VAL A 48 11.94 4.38 1.74
N THR A 49 12.33 5.66 1.74
CA THR A 49 11.65 6.70 0.95
C THR A 49 12.10 6.73 -0.51
N LYS A 50 13.31 6.25 -0.80
CA LYS A 50 13.89 6.23 -2.14
C LYS A 50 14.24 4.80 -2.53
N ALA A 51 13.85 4.39 -3.73
CA ALA A 51 14.18 3.05 -4.26
C ALA A 51 15.69 2.80 -4.35
N THR A 52 16.50 3.84 -4.59
CA THR A 52 17.97 3.75 -4.61
C THR A 52 18.59 3.43 -3.24
N ALA A 53 17.82 3.55 -2.15
CA ALA A 53 18.26 3.18 -0.82
C ALA A 53 18.03 1.69 -0.50
N ALA A 54 17.43 0.91 -1.41
CA ALA A 54 17.28 -0.53 -1.25
C ALA A 54 18.64 -1.23 -1.20
N LYS A 55 18.83 -2.17 -0.27
CA LYS A 55 20.12 -2.83 -0.02
C LYS A 55 20.03 -4.36 -0.16
N GLY A 56 21.11 -4.95 -0.66
CA GLY A 56 21.32 -6.41 -0.72
C GLY A 56 20.61 -7.13 -1.89
N PHE A 57 19.84 -6.41 -2.69
CA PHE A 57 19.23 -6.91 -3.93
C PHE A 57 19.03 -5.79 -4.94
N TRP A 58 18.82 -6.15 -6.21
CA TRP A 58 18.39 -5.23 -7.26
C TRP A 58 17.46 -5.92 -8.24
N LEU A 59 16.77 -5.13 -9.06
CA LEU A 59 15.90 -5.60 -10.13
C LEU A 59 16.61 -5.42 -11.48
N VAL A 60 16.64 -6.47 -12.28
CA VAL A 60 17.22 -6.49 -13.63
C VAL A 60 16.10 -6.68 -14.64
N ALA A 61 16.07 -5.83 -15.68
CA ALA A 61 15.20 -6.04 -16.82
C ALA A 61 15.67 -7.27 -17.60
N GLY A 62 14.81 -8.28 -17.68
CA GLY A 62 15.00 -9.44 -18.55
C GLY A 62 14.70 -9.10 -20.02
N PRO A 63 15.03 -10.01 -20.95
CA PRO A 63 14.69 -9.83 -22.36
C PRO A 63 13.18 -9.74 -22.51
N ALA A 64 12.72 -8.75 -23.30
CA ALA A 64 11.32 -8.68 -23.69
C ALA A 64 10.93 -9.95 -24.44
N ARG A 65 9.73 -10.46 -24.16
CA ARG A 65 9.20 -11.60 -24.90
C ARG A 65 8.84 -11.16 -26.32
N LYS A 66 9.33 -11.91 -27.32
CA LYS A 66 9.08 -11.58 -28.73
C LYS A 66 7.58 -11.54 -29.00
N GLY A 67 7.12 -10.41 -29.57
CA GLY A 67 5.72 -10.22 -29.95
C GLY A 67 4.77 -9.93 -28.80
N SER A 68 5.27 -9.66 -27.58
CA SER A 68 4.43 -9.21 -26.47
C SER A 68 4.94 -7.93 -25.84
N TRP A 69 4.03 -7.22 -25.18
CA TRP A 69 4.34 -6.07 -24.33
C TRP A 69 4.52 -6.52 -22.89
N GLU A 70 5.23 -7.64 -22.73
CA GLU A 70 5.57 -8.22 -21.43
C GLU A 70 7.03 -7.91 -21.10
N GLN A 71 7.24 -7.19 -20.01
CA GLN A 71 8.56 -6.92 -19.46
C GLN A 71 8.85 -7.87 -18.30
N LEU A 72 9.87 -8.71 -18.47
CA LEU A 72 10.38 -9.56 -17.40
C LEU A 72 11.27 -8.74 -16.46
N LEU A 73 11.08 -8.92 -15.16
CA LEU A 73 11.95 -8.36 -14.11
C LEU A 73 12.50 -9.51 -13.26
N HIS A 74 13.81 -9.56 -13.10
CA HIS A 74 14.51 -10.51 -12.24
C HIS A 74 14.98 -9.82 -10.98
N MET A 75 14.56 -10.32 -9.82
CA MET A 75 15.18 -9.94 -8.57
C MET A 75 16.43 -10.77 -8.34
N VAL A 76 17.57 -10.09 -8.30
CA VAL A 76 18.86 -10.68 -7.97
C VAL A 76 19.22 -10.26 -6.56
N ILE A 77 19.30 -11.24 -5.66
CA ILE A 77 19.74 -11.05 -4.27
C ILE A 77 21.18 -11.55 -4.17
N THR A 78 22.09 -10.68 -3.75
CA THR A 78 23.53 -11.02 -3.57
C THR A 78 23.95 -11.18 -2.14
N ASP A 79 23.21 -10.58 -1.20
CA ASP A 79 23.51 -10.70 0.22
C ASP A 79 23.13 -12.10 0.73
N PRO A 80 24.09 -12.91 1.25
CA PRO A 80 23.81 -14.24 1.78
C PRO A 80 22.76 -14.24 2.90
N HIS A 81 22.73 -13.19 3.72
CA HIS A 81 21.73 -13.05 4.78
C HIS A 81 20.33 -12.88 4.19
N LEU A 82 20.18 -12.02 3.19
CA LEU A 82 18.89 -11.82 2.51
C LEU A 82 18.44 -13.04 1.71
N ILE A 83 19.38 -13.80 1.13
CA ILE A 83 19.06 -15.08 0.48
C ILE A 83 18.43 -16.02 1.50
N SER A 84 19.08 -16.21 2.66
CA SER A 84 18.57 -17.06 3.73
C SER A 84 17.20 -16.61 4.25
N LEU A 85 17.01 -15.30 4.46
CA LEU A 85 15.72 -14.75 4.87
C LEU A 85 14.63 -14.95 3.81
N ALA A 86 14.94 -14.74 2.54
CA ALA A 86 13.97 -14.88 1.47
C ALA A 86 13.58 -16.35 1.21
N GLU A 87 14.53 -17.28 1.39
CA GLU A 87 14.26 -18.72 1.42
C GLU A 87 13.42 -19.12 2.64
N GLU A 88 13.73 -18.57 3.81
CA GLU A 88 12.95 -18.77 5.03
C GLU A 88 11.51 -18.27 4.83
N TYR A 89 11.31 -17.08 4.30
CA TYR A 89 9.97 -16.52 4.06
C TYR A 89 9.20 -17.35 3.02
N GLY A 90 9.91 -17.75 1.97
CA GLY A 90 9.36 -18.46 0.83
C GLY A 90 8.54 -17.57 -0.09
N LYS A 91 8.41 -18.00 -1.35
CA LYS A 91 7.73 -17.24 -2.42
C LYS A 91 6.30 -16.84 -2.06
N GLN A 92 5.56 -17.71 -1.39
CA GLN A 92 4.16 -17.44 -1.04
C GLN A 92 4.02 -16.28 -0.04
N ALA A 93 4.94 -16.14 0.92
CA ALA A 93 4.91 -15.02 1.84
C ALA A 93 5.18 -13.70 1.10
N LEU A 94 6.16 -13.69 0.21
CA LEU A 94 6.46 -12.51 -0.62
C LEU A 94 5.28 -12.13 -1.52
N TYR A 95 4.59 -13.10 -2.14
CA TYR A 95 3.40 -12.82 -2.94
C TYR A 95 2.24 -12.23 -2.11
N ASP A 96 1.97 -12.80 -0.93
CA ASP A 96 0.96 -12.26 -0.01
C ASP A 96 1.31 -10.82 0.41
N LEU A 97 2.58 -10.55 0.70
CA LEU A 97 3.07 -9.20 1.05
C LEU A 97 2.97 -8.21 -0.11
N THR A 98 3.32 -8.62 -1.33
CA THR A 98 3.17 -7.78 -2.53
C THR A 98 1.70 -7.44 -2.78
N LYS A 99 0.80 -8.44 -2.69
CA LYS A 99 -0.65 -8.24 -2.80
C LYS A 99 -1.17 -7.28 -1.74
N TRP A 100 -0.71 -7.45 -0.49
CA TRP A 100 -1.09 -6.58 0.61
C TRP A 100 -0.64 -5.13 0.40
N ALA A 101 0.61 -4.91 0.03
CA ALA A 101 1.15 -3.55 -0.12
C ALA A 101 0.57 -2.83 -1.34
N MET A 102 0.57 -3.46 -2.51
CA MET A 102 0.06 -2.83 -3.72
C MET A 102 -1.46 -2.68 -3.68
N GLY A 103 -2.18 -3.71 -3.21
CA GLY A 103 -3.64 -3.66 -3.05
C GLY A 103 -4.06 -2.58 -2.07
N GLY A 104 -3.40 -2.50 -0.90
CA GLY A 104 -3.66 -1.47 0.10
C GLY A 104 -3.50 -0.05 -0.45
N ALA A 105 -2.47 0.19 -1.28
CA ALA A 105 -2.23 1.49 -1.90
C ALA A 105 -3.28 1.89 -2.95
N VAL A 106 -4.09 0.94 -3.44
CA VAL A 106 -5.20 1.21 -4.39
C VAL A 106 -6.58 0.86 -3.84
N GLY A 107 -6.70 0.75 -2.51
CA GLY A 107 -7.98 0.49 -1.86
C GLY A 107 -8.56 -0.90 -2.13
N ILE A 108 -7.71 -1.89 -2.42
CA ILE A 108 -8.09 -3.30 -2.53
C ILE A 108 -7.57 -4.04 -1.29
N PRO A 109 -8.43 -4.33 -0.31
CA PRO A 109 -7.98 -5.01 0.90
C PRO A 109 -7.52 -6.44 0.58
N PHE A 110 -6.38 -6.82 1.14
CA PHE A 110 -5.87 -8.19 1.03
C PHE A 110 -5.61 -8.77 2.41
N ILE A 111 -6.30 -9.86 2.73
CA ILE A 111 -6.12 -10.57 3.99
C ILE A 111 -4.91 -11.50 3.85
N LEU A 112 -3.85 -11.21 4.58
CA LEU A 112 -2.65 -12.06 4.65
C LEU A 112 -3.04 -13.45 5.17
N LYS A 113 -2.76 -14.49 4.38
CA LYS A 113 -3.00 -15.88 4.79
C LYS A 113 -1.75 -16.48 5.42
N ASN A 114 -0.58 -16.14 4.87
CA ASN A 114 0.70 -16.67 5.32
C ASN A 114 1.12 -16.12 6.70
N ARG A 115 1.43 -17.01 7.64
CA ARG A 115 1.89 -16.64 9.01
C ARG A 115 3.19 -15.82 9.01
N LYS A 116 4.14 -16.13 8.14
CA LYS A 116 5.42 -15.41 8.02
C LYS A 116 5.18 -13.98 7.51
N ALA A 117 4.31 -13.83 6.50
CA ALA A 117 3.89 -12.51 6.02
C ALA A 117 3.24 -11.66 7.12
N LYS A 118 2.34 -12.26 7.92
CA LYS A 118 1.74 -11.57 9.08
C LYS A 118 2.80 -11.09 10.09
N ASN A 119 3.79 -11.92 10.39
CA ASN A 119 4.87 -11.55 11.30
C ASN A 119 5.70 -10.38 10.76
N ILE A 120 6.04 -10.38 9.46
CA ILE A 120 6.78 -9.29 8.82
C ILE A 120 6.00 -7.97 8.91
N ILE A 121 4.70 -7.98 8.58
CA ILE A 121 3.87 -6.78 8.71
C ILE A 121 3.76 -6.32 10.17
N LYS A 122 3.65 -7.25 11.13
CA LYS A 122 3.63 -6.92 12.56
C LYS A 122 4.93 -6.22 12.98
N GLU A 123 6.08 -6.66 12.49
CA GLU A 123 7.37 -6.02 12.77
C GLU A 123 7.49 -4.65 12.10
N LEU A 124 7.04 -4.51 10.85
CA LEU A 124 7.03 -3.23 10.16
C LEU A 124 6.14 -2.20 10.86
N ARG A 125 4.95 -2.61 11.33
CA ARG A 125 4.04 -1.74 12.08
C ARG A 125 4.68 -1.15 13.34
N LYS A 126 5.61 -1.85 13.99
CA LYS A 126 6.34 -1.33 15.17
C LYS A 126 7.24 -0.15 14.85
N LYS A 127 7.70 0.00 13.60
CA LYS A 127 8.61 1.07 13.19
C LYS A 127 7.91 2.39 12.92
N ASN A 128 6.59 2.46 13.10
CA ASN A 128 5.80 3.70 13.02
C ASN A 128 6.05 4.48 11.72
N GLU A 129 6.17 3.78 10.59
CA GLU A 129 6.21 4.33 9.23
C GLU A 129 5.15 3.60 8.39
N ASP A 130 4.47 4.32 7.49
CA ASP A 130 3.41 3.75 6.66
C ASP A 130 3.95 3.43 5.28
N LEU A 131 4.17 2.14 5.02
CA LEU A 131 4.63 1.67 3.72
C LEU A 131 3.65 2.08 2.62
N LEU A 132 2.34 2.04 2.86
CA LEU A 132 1.35 2.34 1.82
C LEU A 132 1.44 3.79 1.36
N GLU A 133 1.56 4.72 2.30
CA GLU A 133 1.76 6.15 2.03
C GLU A 133 3.04 6.42 1.20
N LYS A 134 4.08 5.60 1.38
CA LYS A 134 5.31 5.71 0.56
C LYS A 134 5.12 5.21 -0.87
N LEU A 135 4.05 4.50 -1.16
CA LEU A 135 3.75 3.98 -2.49
C LEU A 135 2.84 4.90 -3.30
N ASP A 136 2.09 5.81 -2.68
CA ASP A 136 1.03 6.63 -3.34
C ASP A 136 1.50 7.25 -4.67
N ASP A 137 2.58 8.04 -4.66
CA ASP A 137 3.13 8.70 -5.86
C ASP A 137 3.60 7.71 -6.94
N ALA A 138 4.15 6.57 -6.51
CA ALA A 138 4.63 5.56 -7.43
C ALA A 138 3.45 4.77 -8.04
N VAL A 139 2.43 4.47 -7.24
CA VAL A 139 1.23 3.78 -7.69
C VAL A 139 0.46 4.66 -8.67
N LEU A 140 0.29 5.96 -8.41
CA LEU A 140 -0.33 6.89 -9.37
C LEU A 140 0.42 6.90 -10.72
N ARG A 141 1.75 6.98 -10.69
CA ARG A 141 2.57 6.95 -11.92
C ARG A 141 2.54 5.60 -12.63
N ALA A 142 2.42 4.50 -11.90
CA ALA A 142 2.25 3.17 -12.47
C ALA A 142 0.94 3.04 -13.28
N HIS A 143 -0.06 3.88 -13.01
CA HIS A 143 -1.31 3.93 -13.78
C HIS A 143 -1.21 4.79 -15.05
N ALA A 144 -0.05 5.32 -15.46
CA ALA A 144 0.03 6.19 -16.64
C ALA A 144 -0.60 5.57 -17.92
N PRO A 145 -0.37 4.29 -18.29
CA PRO A 145 -1.06 3.64 -19.41
C PRO A 145 -2.56 3.47 -19.19
N VAL A 146 -2.99 3.25 -17.95
CA VAL A 146 -4.42 3.19 -17.60
C VAL A 146 -5.08 4.54 -17.85
N LYS A 147 -4.49 5.61 -17.33
CA LYS A 147 -5.01 6.96 -17.40
C LYS A 147 -5.08 7.51 -18.82
N HIS A 148 -4.00 7.32 -19.58
CA HIS A 148 -3.82 8.00 -20.86
C HIS A 148 -4.15 7.14 -22.07
N GLN A 149 -4.08 5.81 -21.95
CA GLN A 149 -4.40 4.89 -23.04
C GLN A 149 -5.60 3.99 -22.75
N GLY A 150 -6.14 3.98 -21.52
CA GLY A 150 -7.26 3.11 -21.15
C GLY A 150 -6.89 1.63 -21.13
N LEU A 151 -5.62 1.30 -20.91
CA LEU A 151 -5.09 -0.06 -20.83
C LEU A 151 -5.15 -0.60 -19.40
N ASN A 152 -4.89 -1.90 -19.23
CA ASN A 152 -4.60 -2.50 -17.94
C ASN A 152 -3.10 -2.79 -17.79
N VAL A 153 -2.62 -2.80 -16.55
CA VAL A 153 -1.24 -3.18 -16.21
C VAL A 153 -1.26 -4.29 -15.17
N HIS A 154 -0.70 -5.44 -15.51
CA HIS A 154 -0.67 -6.61 -14.64
C HIS A 154 0.75 -6.89 -14.16
N ILE A 155 0.91 -7.00 -12.84
CA ILE A 155 2.13 -7.46 -12.18
C ILE A 155 1.92 -8.92 -11.81
N MET A 156 2.73 -9.80 -12.38
CA MET A 156 2.56 -11.24 -12.28
C MET A 156 3.85 -11.93 -11.81
N SER A 157 3.73 -13.14 -11.26
CA SER A 157 4.84 -14.07 -11.13
C SER A 157 4.42 -15.42 -11.71
N GLY A 158 5.11 -15.85 -12.78
CA GLY A 158 4.64 -16.94 -13.63
C GLY A 158 3.27 -16.62 -14.23
N ARG A 159 2.25 -17.43 -13.90
CA ARG A 159 0.85 -17.21 -14.31
C ARG A 159 0.01 -16.52 -13.22
N THR A 160 0.56 -16.31 -12.03
CA THR A 160 -0.17 -15.75 -10.90
C THR A 160 -0.16 -14.23 -11.00
N VAL A 161 -1.34 -13.63 -11.12
CA VAL A 161 -1.51 -12.18 -10.99
C VAL A 161 -1.33 -11.79 -9.52
N LEU A 162 -0.37 -10.91 -9.26
CA LEU A 162 -0.12 -10.32 -7.96
C LEU A 162 -0.90 -9.02 -7.80
N MET A 163 -0.94 -8.19 -8.84
CA MET A 163 -1.67 -6.93 -8.84
C MET A 163 -2.11 -6.57 -10.25
N SER A 164 -3.27 -5.91 -10.38
CA SER A 164 -3.73 -5.31 -11.64
C SER A 164 -4.06 -3.84 -11.41
N PHE A 165 -3.44 -2.97 -12.17
CA PHE A 165 -3.80 -1.56 -12.25
C PHE A 165 -4.73 -1.36 -13.44
N ASN A 166 -5.93 -0.88 -13.15
CA ASN A 166 -7.03 -0.71 -14.10
C ASN A 166 -7.79 0.59 -13.79
N HIS A 167 -8.89 0.83 -14.51
CA HIS A 167 -9.67 2.06 -14.34
C HIS A 167 -10.24 2.22 -12.93
N GLU A 168 -10.70 1.13 -12.29
CA GLU A 168 -11.26 1.16 -10.92
C GLU A 168 -10.18 1.50 -9.88
N THR A 169 -8.97 0.96 -10.02
CA THR A 169 -7.86 1.30 -9.12
C THR A 169 -7.36 2.72 -9.35
N LEU A 170 -7.37 3.21 -10.59
CA LEU A 170 -7.06 4.60 -10.91
C LEU A 170 -8.10 5.55 -10.30
N GLU A 171 -9.38 5.26 -10.47
CA GLU A 171 -10.47 6.06 -9.93
C GLU A 171 -10.37 6.16 -8.41
N PHE A 172 -10.04 5.05 -7.74
CA PHE A 172 -9.74 5.10 -6.31
C PHE A 172 -8.63 6.09 -6.00
N ILE A 173 -7.52 6.10 -6.71
CA ILE A 173 -6.41 7.01 -6.39
C ILE A 173 -6.82 8.47 -6.64
N GLU A 174 -7.47 8.76 -7.76
CA GLU A 174 -7.69 10.13 -8.23
C GLU A 174 -8.94 10.83 -7.68
N THR A 175 -9.92 10.08 -7.17
CA THR A 175 -11.20 10.66 -6.72
C THR A 175 -11.29 10.74 -5.20
N GLU A 176 -11.76 11.87 -4.69
CA GLU A 176 -12.12 12.02 -3.29
C GLU A 176 -13.46 12.72 -3.19
N VAL A 177 -14.39 12.08 -2.50
CA VAL A 177 -15.71 12.62 -2.16
C VAL A 177 -15.75 12.68 -0.64
N ILE A 178 -15.96 13.88 -0.10
CA ILE A 178 -16.17 14.07 1.33
C ILE A 178 -17.67 13.96 1.57
N GLU A 179 -18.07 13.00 2.40
CA GLU A 179 -19.45 12.90 2.85
C GLU A 179 -19.73 14.01 3.87
N ASP A 180 -20.89 14.66 3.71
CA ASP A 180 -21.33 15.75 4.59
C ASP A 180 -21.88 15.23 5.92
N GLU A 181 -22.43 14.02 5.93
CA GLU A 181 -22.99 13.40 7.13
C GLU A 181 -21.90 13.05 8.15
N THR A 182 -22.13 13.44 9.40
CA THR A 182 -21.29 13.05 10.53
C THR A 182 -21.99 12.00 11.37
N TYR A 183 -21.22 11.05 11.88
CA TYR A 183 -21.73 10.00 12.75
C TYR A 183 -20.70 9.61 13.80
N VAL A 184 -21.18 8.96 14.86
CA VAL A 184 -20.33 8.44 15.94
C VAL A 184 -19.97 7.00 15.61
N ILE A 185 -18.68 6.69 15.68
CA ILE A 185 -18.15 5.33 15.53
C ILE A 185 -17.14 5.03 16.64
N SER A 186 -17.10 3.78 17.11
CA SER A 186 -16.15 3.33 18.13
C SER A 186 -14.90 2.78 17.46
N LEU A 187 -13.78 3.50 17.57
CA LEU A 187 -12.50 3.13 16.95
C LEU A 187 -11.33 3.30 17.92
N ALA A 188 -10.32 2.45 17.82
CA ALA A 188 -9.08 2.61 18.57
C ALA A 188 -8.00 3.28 17.73
N VAL A 189 -7.12 4.05 18.36
CA VAL A 189 -6.03 4.81 17.74
C VAL A 189 -4.79 3.92 17.65
N ASN A 190 -4.37 3.60 16.44
CA ASN A 190 -3.16 2.83 16.19
C ASN A 190 -1.94 3.71 15.86
N ARG A 191 -2.18 4.96 15.47
CA ARG A 191 -1.13 5.96 15.22
C ARG A 191 -1.70 7.34 15.45
N PHE A 192 -0.91 8.23 16.03
CA PHE A 192 -1.31 9.60 16.27
C PHE A 192 -0.12 10.56 16.23
N ASN A 193 -0.28 11.67 15.53
CA ASN A 193 0.63 12.79 15.54
C ASN A 193 -0.06 13.98 16.23
N ALA A 194 0.33 14.23 17.48
CA ALA A 194 -0.28 15.28 18.30
C ALA A 194 -0.08 16.70 17.73
N ARG A 195 0.96 16.92 16.90
CA ARG A 195 1.23 18.24 16.28
C ARG A 195 0.24 18.56 15.17
N THR A 196 -0.10 17.58 14.35
CA THR A 196 -0.99 17.77 13.19
C THR A 196 -2.42 17.28 13.46
N GLY A 197 -2.65 16.58 14.57
CA GLY A 197 -3.94 15.94 14.88
C GLY A 197 -4.30 14.78 13.94
N THR A 198 -3.35 14.31 13.12
CA THR A 198 -3.57 13.22 12.16
C THR A 198 -3.19 11.87 12.75
N GLY A 199 -3.75 10.80 12.21
CA GLY A 199 -3.44 9.46 12.71
C GLY A 199 -4.08 8.35 11.91
N ARG A 200 -4.18 7.18 12.54
CA ARG A 200 -4.88 6.02 11.98
C ARG A 200 -5.74 5.33 13.04
N PHE A 201 -6.95 4.98 12.68
CA PHE A 201 -7.88 4.20 13.47
C PHE A 201 -7.82 2.71 13.12
N ILE A 202 -8.24 1.84 14.04
CA ILE A 202 -8.44 0.41 13.86
C ILE A 202 -9.77 -0.02 14.50
N GLU A 203 -10.42 -1.01 13.89
CA GLU A 203 -11.64 -1.66 14.40
C GLU A 203 -11.33 -2.83 15.33
N ALA A 204 -10.12 -3.38 15.25
CA ALA A 204 -9.60 -4.40 16.17
C ALA A 204 -8.06 -4.36 16.17
N ILE A 205 -7.40 -4.97 17.17
CA ILE A 205 -5.91 -5.02 17.25
C ILE A 205 -5.27 -5.52 15.95
N ASP A 206 -5.88 -6.52 15.31
CA ASP A 206 -5.36 -7.12 14.09
C ASP A 206 -6.00 -6.57 12.81
N SER A 207 -6.84 -5.54 12.89
CA SER A 207 -7.52 -4.98 11.72
C SER A 207 -6.57 -4.19 10.81
N ILE A 208 -7.10 -3.84 9.64
CA ILE A 208 -6.51 -2.80 8.79
C ILE A 208 -6.66 -1.47 9.52
N SER A 209 -5.65 -0.60 9.38
CA SER A 209 -5.72 0.75 9.93
C SER A 209 -6.21 1.73 8.88
N ILE A 210 -7.13 2.60 9.24
CA ILE A 210 -7.74 3.59 8.36
C ILE A 210 -7.19 4.97 8.74
N PRO A 211 -6.64 5.76 7.81
CA PRO A 211 -6.16 7.09 8.13
C PRO A 211 -7.29 8.00 8.62
N PHE A 212 -6.95 8.96 9.47
CA PHE A 212 -7.86 10.06 9.78
C PHE A 212 -7.12 11.39 9.81
N TRP A 213 -7.79 12.43 9.33
CA TRP A 213 -7.35 13.82 9.41
C TRP A 213 -8.39 14.65 10.16
N PRO A 214 -7.96 15.60 11.00
CA PRO A 214 -8.88 16.46 11.70
C PRO A 214 -9.55 17.43 10.71
N TYR A 215 -10.85 17.66 10.87
CA TYR A 215 -11.58 18.70 10.12
C TYR A 215 -11.16 20.10 10.58
N GLU A 216 -11.07 20.27 11.89
CA GLU A 216 -10.64 21.47 12.59
C GLU A 216 -9.57 21.12 13.63
N GLU A 217 -8.86 22.12 14.15
CA GLU A 217 -7.87 21.86 15.20
C GLU A 217 -8.51 21.19 16.42
N LEU A 218 -7.96 20.04 16.80
CA LEU A 218 -8.43 19.30 17.97
C LEU A 218 -8.06 20.04 19.25
N SER A 219 -8.99 20.10 20.20
CA SER A 219 -8.71 20.61 21.55
C SER A 219 -7.65 19.75 22.25
N GLU A 220 -6.93 20.33 23.21
CA GLU A 220 -5.92 19.60 24.00
C GLU A 220 -6.53 18.37 24.70
N ARG A 221 -7.76 18.47 25.20
CA ARG A 221 -8.46 17.33 25.81
C ARG A 221 -8.69 16.18 24.81
N GLN A 222 -9.03 16.49 23.57
CA GLN A 222 -9.18 15.50 22.50
C GLN A 222 -7.84 14.88 22.09
N LYS A 223 -6.78 15.70 21.97
CA LYS A 223 -5.42 15.20 21.69
C LYS A 223 -4.93 14.24 22.77
N VAL A 224 -5.16 14.57 24.05
CA VAL A 224 -4.83 13.70 25.18
C VAL A 224 -5.61 12.38 25.12
N ALA A 225 -6.93 12.42 24.89
CA ALA A 225 -7.74 11.21 24.76
C ALA A 225 -7.23 10.26 23.65
N LEU A 226 -6.88 10.82 22.48
CA LEU A 226 -6.31 10.03 21.37
C LEU A 226 -4.94 9.45 21.72
N ALA A 227 -4.09 10.20 22.40
CA ALA A 227 -2.77 9.74 22.84
C ALA A 227 -2.85 8.64 23.92
N ASP A 228 -3.73 8.79 24.89
CA ASP A 228 -3.98 7.78 25.93
C ASP A 228 -4.54 6.50 25.32
N ASN A 229 -5.41 6.63 24.32
CA ASN A 229 -5.94 5.49 23.58
C ASN A 229 -4.83 4.73 22.82
N LEU A 230 -3.95 5.47 22.13
CA LEU A 230 -2.77 4.89 21.48
C LEU A 230 -1.89 4.14 22.47
N ALA A 231 -1.71 4.66 23.69
CA ALA A 231 -0.93 3.99 24.73
C ALA A 231 -1.55 2.65 25.17
N LYS A 232 -2.88 2.53 25.19
CA LYS A 232 -3.58 1.26 25.45
C LYS A 232 -3.36 0.26 24.31
N VAL A 233 -3.51 0.70 23.06
CA VAL A 233 -3.25 -0.13 21.87
C VAL A 233 -1.81 -0.63 21.82
N ALA A 234 -0.83 0.22 22.18
CA ALA A 234 0.58 -0.16 22.25
C ALA A 234 0.86 -1.28 23.29
N ARG A 235 0.01 -1.41 24.31
CA ARG A 235 0.05 -2.50 25.31
C ARG A 235 -0.80 -3.72 24.90
N GLY A 236 -1.36 -3.72 23.69
CA GLY A 236 -2.22 -4.79 23.18
C GLY A 236 -3.65 -4.75 23.72
N VAL A 237 -4.09 -3.63 24.29
CA VAL A 237 -5.45 -3.46 24.82
C VAL A 237 -6.29 -2.71 23.79
N TYR A 238 -7.34 -3.35 23.28
CA TYR A 238 -8.35 -2.70 22.45
C TYR A 238 -9.43 -2.12 23.34
N ASP A 239 -9.45 -0.80 23.44
CA ASP A 239 -10.42 -0.04 24.22
C ASP A 239 -10.82 1.18 23.37
N PRO A 240 -11.82 1.07 22.47
CA PRO A 240 -12.07 2.08 21.45
C PRO A 240 -12.65 3.38 22.03
N LEU A 241 -12.39 4.49 21.35
CA LEU A 241 -13.02 5.78 21.62
C LEU A 241 -14.23 5.96 20.71
N ASN A 242 -15.26 6.62 21.23
CA ASN A 242 -16.33 7.15 20.39
C ASN A 242 -15.83 8.43 19.72
N VAL A 243 -15.65 8.36 18.39
CA VAL A 243 -15.19 9.48 17.57
C VAL A 243 -16.30 9.93 16.64
N ILE A 244 -16.39 11.23 16.43
CA ILE A 244 -17.33 11.87 15.51
C ILE A 244 -16.58 12.05 14.19
N VAL A 245 -17.02 11.37 13.15
CA VAL A 245 -16.34 11.35 11.85
C VAL A 245 -17.32 11.59 10.72
N SER A 246 -16.81 12.05 9.58
CA SER A 246 -17.43 11.83 8.28
C SER A 246 -16.48 11.03 7.39
N ASN A 247 -17.00 10.35 6.37
CA ASN A 247 -16.15 9.59 5.47
C ASN A 247 -15.53 10.48 4.41
N VAL A 248 -14.31 10.12 4.01
CA VAL A 248 -13.76 10.50 2.73
C VAL A 248 -13.64 9.23 1.92
N VAL A 249 -14.45 9.13 0.87
CA VAL A 249 -14.54 7.96 0.00
C VAL A 249 -14.00 8.28 -1.39
N SER A 250 -13.64 7.26 -2.16
CA SER A 250 -13.54 7.39 -3.62
C SER A 250 -14.92 7.47 -4.25
N ARG A 251 -14.98 7.83 -5.52
CA ARG A 251 -16.25 7.96 -6.28
C ARG A 251 -17.07 6.67 -6.35
N ASP A 252 -16.42 5.52 -6.23
CA ASP A 252 -17.06 4.20 -6.17
C ASP A 252 -17.48 3.78 -4.74
N GLY A 253 -17.36 4.68 -3.76
CA GLY A 253 -17.81 4.48 -2.38
C GLY A 253 -16.81 3.78 -1.45
N ARG A 254 -15.59 3.44 -1.92
CA ARG A 254 -14.57 2.85 -1.03
C ARG A 254 -13.99 3.88 -0.08
N LEU A 255 -13.94 3.54 1.22
CA LEU A 255 -13.38 4.40 2.25
C LEU A 255 -11.87 4.60 2.08
N LYS A 256 -11.45 5.87 2.00
CA LYS A 256 -10.03 6.25 1.96
C LYS A 256 -9.51 6.63 3.33
N ARG A 257 -10.26 7.47 4.03
CA ARG A 257 -9.91 8.00 5.36
C ARG A 257 -11.15 8.53 6.06
N TYR A 258 -11.03 8.71 7.37
CA TYR A 258 -12.00 9.49 8.14
C TYR A 258 -11.59 10.97 8.19
N ARG A 259 -12.59 11.84 8.13
CA ARG A 259 -12.47 13.23 8.56
C ARG A 259 -12.95 13.30 10.00
N LEU A 260 -12.04 13.55 10.95
CA LEU A 260 -12.30 13.57 12.38
C LEU A 260 -12.82 14.94 12.81
N HIS A 261 -14.06 14.99 13.29
CA HIS A 261 -14.70 16.20 13.82
C HIS A 261 -14.50 16.34 15.33
N GLY A 262 -14.30 15.22 16.03
CA GLY A 262 -14.00 15.25 17.45
C GLY A 262 -14.04 13.87 18.10
N VAL A 263 -13.73 13.86 19.39
CA VAL A 263 -13.91 12.70 20.27
C VAL A 263 -15.06 13.03 21.21
N ALA A 264 -16.00 12.10 21.40
CA ALA A 264 -17.08 12.24 22.37
C ALA A 264 -16.54 11.90 23.78
N ILE A 265 -16.19 12.93 24.56
CA ILE A 265 -15.55 12.85 25.90
C ILE A 265 -16.36 13.65 26.93
#